data_AF-A0A522WAA6-F1
#
_entry.id   AF-A0A522WAA6-F1
#
_cell.length_a   1.000
_cell.length_b   1.000
_cell.length_c   1.000
_cell.angle_alpha   90.00
_cell.angle_beta   90.00
_cell.angle_gamma   90.00
#
_symmetry.space_group_name_H-M   'P 1'
#
loop_
_entity.id
_entity.type
_entity.pdbx_description
1 polymer ?
#
loop_
_entity_poly.entity_id
_entity_poly.type
_entity_poly.pdbx_seq_one_letter_code
_entity_poly.pdbx_strand_id
1 'polypeptide(L)'
;MSKEERDAYSEKRASERVDLITELKYSILLPSFQSGLTKNISEKGLCFAADQQLPKGTVLQVEFDLHGEESGHVKAIAKVLWQKHEDGKFITGVKVLT
;
A
#
# COMPACT_ATOMS: atom_id res chain seq x y z
N MET A 1 15.17 -33.47 35.09
CA MET A 1 14.91 -32.23 34.34
C MET A 1 15.89 -31.17 34.83
N SER A 2 16.81 -30.77 33.95
CA SER A 2 17.86 -29.80 34.26
C SER A 2 17.26 -28.42 34.54
N LYS A 3 18.05 -27.52 35.14
CA LYS A 3 17.62 -26.13 35.39
C LYS A 3 17.29 -25.41 34.07
N GLU A 4 18.01 -25.76 33.01
CA GLU A 4 17.88 -25.22 31.64
C GLU A 4 16.57 -25.66 30.95
N GLU A 5 16.05 -26.84 31.26
CA GLU A 5 14.79 -27.34 30.67
C GLU A 5 13.54 -26.68 31.24
N ARG A 6 13.59 -26.14 32.47
CA ARG A 6 12.45 -25.41 33.07
C ARG A 6 12.31 -24.00 32.50
N ASP A 7 13.43 -23.37 32.16
CA ASP A 7 13.44 -21.99 31.65
C ASP A 7 12.92 -21.89 30.20
N ALA A 8 12.95 -22.99 29.44
CA ALA A 8 12.46 -23.05 28.05
C ALA A 8 10.94 -22.94 27.91
N TYR A 9 10.18 -23.23 28.98
CA TYR A 9 8.71 -23.15 29.03
C TYR A 9 8.20 -22.05 29.98
N SER A 10 9.03 -21.04 30.24
CA SER A 10 8.60 -19.84 30.92
C SER A 10 7.62 -19.06 30.04
N GLU A 11 6.38 -18.86 30.51
CA GLU A 11 5.33 -18.09 29.84
C GLU A 11 5.82 -16.64 29.61
N LYS A 12 5.87 -16.22 28.34
CA LYS A 12 6.48 -14.93 27.94
C LYS A 12 5.48 -13.80 27.86
N ARG A 13 4.18 -14.07 27.97
CA ARG A 13 3.18 -13.02 27.92
C ARG A 13 3.23 -12.21 29.20
N ALA A 14 3.29 -10.90 29.04
CA ALA A 14 3.25 -9.96 30.16
C ALA A 14 1.90 -9.99 30.91
N SER A 15 0.88 -10.60 30.30
CA SER A 15 -0.47 -10.71 30.87
C SER A 15 -1.24 -11.89 30.28
N GLU A 16 -2.15 -12.46 31.09
CA GLU A 16 -3.06 -13.52 30.68
C GLU A 16 -4.05 -13.00 29.61
N ARG A 17 -4.37 -13.86 28.64
CA ARG A 17 -5.36 -13.54 27.61
C ARG A 17 -6.70 -14.11 28.01
N VAL A 18 -7.75 -13.34 27.76
CA VAL A 18 -9.13 -13.79 27.88
C VAL A 18 -9.67 -13.95 26.48
N ASP A 19 -10.22 -15.12 26.18
CA ASP A 19 -10.96 -15.35 24.94
C ASP A 19 -12.25 -14.53 24.98
N LEU A 20 -12.18 -13.33 24.44
CA LEU A 20 -13.27 -12.36 24.42
C LEU A 20 -13.64 -12.04 22.98
N ILE A 21 -14.80 -12.55 22.57
CA ILE A 21 -15.44 -12.18 21.31
C ILE A 21 -16.29 -10.95 21.62
N THR A 22 -15.79 -9.79 21.25
CA THR A 22 -16.45 -8.50 21.48
C THR A 22 -16.33 -7.61 20.25
N GLU A 23 -17.14 -6.57 20.24
CA GLU A 23 -17.15 -5.59 19.16
C GLU A 23 -15.85 -4.77 19.17
N LEU A 24 -15.13 -4.78 18.04
CA LEU A 24 -13.87 -4.08 17.83
C LEU A 24 -14.02 -2.97 16.77
N LYS A 25 -13.40 -1.83 17.03
CA LYS A 25 -13.19 -0.76 16.04
C LYS A 25 -11.68 -0.53 15.86
N TYR A 26 -11.21 -0.45 14.61
CA TYR A 26 -9.78 -0.28 14.27
C TYR A 26 -9.59 0.63 13.05
N SER A 27 -8.34 1.05 12.78
CA SER A 27 -7.91 1.76 11.57
C SER A 27 -6.51 1.37 11.11
N ILE A 28 -6.21 1.57 9.81
CA ILE A 28 -4.89 1.30 9.21
C ILE A 28 -4.12 2.62 9.09
N LEU A 29 -2.88 2.65 9.60
CA LEU A 29 -2.09 3.88 9.76
C LEU A 29 -1.07 4.16 8.64
N LEU A 30 -0.61 3.15 7.88
CA LEU A 30 0.40 3.33 6.81
C LEU A 30 0.03 2.54 5.54
N PRO A 31 0.12 3.15 4.34
CA PRO A 31 -0.12 2.45 3.09
C PRO A 31 1.04 1.50 2.75
N SER A 32 0.71 0.25 2.38
CA SER A 32 1.67 -0.63 1.70
C SER A 32 1.83 -0.15 0.26
N PHE A 33 2.96 0.47 -0.07
CA PHE A 33 3.22 0.88 -1.45
C PHE A 33 3.53 -0.33 -2.32
N GLN A 34 2.99 -0.29 -3.53
CA GLN A 34 3.35 -1.20 -4.61
C GLN A 34 4.13 -0.40 -5.65
N SER A 35 5.23 -0.96 -6.14
CA SER A 35 6.03 -0.31 -7.17
C SER A 35 5.40 -0.51 -8.55
N GLY A 36 5.62 0.48 -9.42
CA GLY A 36 5.16 0.44 -10.81
C GLY A 36 5.92 1.47 -11.64
N LEU A 37 5.87 1.33 -12.96
CA LEU A 37 6.49 2.29 -13.88
C LEU A 37 5.43 3.22 -14.46
N THR A 38 5.70 4.51 -14.43
CA THR A 38 4.89 5.51 -15.11
C THR A 38 5.03 5.33 -16.63
N LYS A 39 3.91 5.40 -17.35
CA LYS A 39 3.86 5.38 -18.82
C LYS A 39 3.75 6.80 -19.40
N ASN A 40 3.02 7.68 -18.73
CA ASN A 40 2.94 9.10 -19.04
C ASN A 40 2.36 9.88 -17.85
N ILE A 41 2.55 11.21 -17.87
CA ILE A 41 2.10 12.13 -16.83
C ILE A 41 1.60 13.43 -17.44
N SER A 42 0.65 14.05 -16.75
CA SER A 42 0.19 15.43 -16.94
C SER A 42 -0.04 16.06 -15.57
N GLU A 43 -0.25 17.38 -15.52
CA GLU A 43 -0.60 18.07 -14.27
C GLU A 43 -1.84 17.49 -13.56
N LYS A 44 -2.76 16.86 -14.32
CA LYS A 44 -4.06 16.41 -13.80
C LYS A 44 -4.10 14.92 -13.45
N GLY A 45 -3.08 14.16 -13.79
CA GLY A 45 -3.13 12.70 -13.71
C GLY A 45 -1.94 12.01 -14.33
N LEU A 46 -1.81 10.73 -14.05
CA LEU A 46 -0.77 9.87 -14.61
C LEU A 46 -1.32 8.52 -15.06
N CYS A 47 -0.56 7.86 -15.91
CA CYS A 47 -0.76 6.48 -16.32
C CYS A 47 0.43 5.65 -15.85
N PHE A 48 0.20 4.47 -15.25
CA PHE A 48 1.27 3.57 -14.81
C PHE A 48 0.91 2.10 -15.01
N ALA A 49 1.92 1.24 -15.02
CA ALA A 49 1.74 -0.22 -15.02
C ALA A 49 1.67 -0.75 -13.59
N ALA A 50 0.59 -1.44 -13.25
CA ALA A 50 0.37 -2.09 -11.96
C ALA A 50 0.42 -3.62 -12.08
N ASP A 51 0.85 -4.28 -11.02
CA ASP A 51 0.97 -5.76 -10.95
C ASP A 51 -0.33 -6.43 -10.50
N GLN A 52 -1.28 -5.64 -10.04
CA GLN A 52 -2.58 -6.11 -9.58
C GLN A 52 -3.70 -5.29 -10.18
N GLN A 53 -4.88 -5.92 -10.22
CA GLN A 53 -6.11 -5.24 -10.54
C GLN A 53 -6.43 -4.23 -9.42
N LEU A 54 -6.68 -2.99 -9.82
CA LEU A 54 -7.10 -1.90 -8.94
C LEU A 54 -8.50 -1.50 -9.39
N PRO A 55 -9.54 -1.76 -8.57
CA PRO A 55 -10.90 -1.41 -8.93
C PRO A 55 -11.04 0.07 -9.32
N LYS A 56 -11.93 0.34 -10.30
CA LYS A 56 -12.26 1.71 -10.67
C LYS A 56 -12.77 2.45 -9.43
N GLY A 57 -12.22 3.62 -9.18
CA GLY A 57 -12.57 4.46 -8.04
C GLY A 57 -11.73 4.25 -6.79
N THR A 58 -10.86 3.24 -6.75
CA THR A 58 -9.87 3.07 -5.67
C THR A 58 -9.05 4.35 -5.52
N VAL A 59 -8.86 4.77 -4.27
CA VAL A 59 -8.02 5.91 -3.90
C VAL A 59 -6.65 5.39 -3.49
N LEU A 60 -5.62 5.96 -4.10
CA LEU A 60 -4.23 5.58 -3.93
C LEU A 60 -3.46 6.78 -3.39
N GLN A 61 -2.48 6.52 -2.53
CA GLN A 61 -1.36 7.42 -2.37
C GLN A 61 -0.31 7.05 -3.41
N VAL A 62 0.04 7.98 -4.29
CA VAL A 62 1.09 7.82 -5.30
C VAL A 62 2.30 8.66 -4.90
N GLU A 63 3.47 8.09 -5.09
CA GLU A 63 4.74 8.70 -4.72
C GLU A 63 5.77 8.36 -5.81
N PHE A 64 6.38 9.37 -6.42
CA PHE A 64 7.38 9.20 -7.48
C PHE A 64 8.27 10.44 -7.62
N ASP A 65 9.45 10.24 -8.19
CA ASP A 65 10.39 11.31 -8.50
C ASP A 65 10.29 11.72 -9.96
N LEU A 66 10.28 13.03 -10.21
CA LEU A 66 10.49 13.62 -11.51
C LEU A 66 12.00 13.81 -11.72
N HIS A 67 12.49 13.41 -12.89
CA HIS A 67 13.89 13.55 -13.29
C HIS A 67 13.96 14.47 -14.51
N GLY A 68 14.87 15.44 -14.51
CA GLY A 68 14.99 16.45 -15.56
C GLY A 68 15.24 17.85 -15.00
N GLU A 69 14.97 18.88 -15.79
CA GLU A 69 15.13 20.30 -15.36
C GLU A 69 14.20 20.66 -14.20
N GLU A 70 13.00 20.08 -14.16
CA GLU A 70 12.07 20.18 -13.03
C GLU A 70 12.15 18.93 -12.14
N SER A 71 13.34 18.63 -11.63
CA SER A 71 13.50 17.54 -10.66
C SER A 71 12.71 17.81 -9.38
N GLY A 72 11.98 16.82 -8.88
CA GLY A 72 11.18 16.98 -7.66
C GLY A 72 10.52 15.68 -7.21
N HIS A 73 10.21 15.61 -5.92
CA HIS A 73 9.48 14.49 -5.33
C HIS A 73 7.99 14.79 -5.29
N VAL A 74 7.17 13.95 -5.92
CA VAL A 74 5.72 14.09 -5.95
C VAL A 74 5.10 13.07 -5.03
N LYS A 75 4.31 13.57 -4.06
CA LYS A 75 3.44 12.77 -3.20
C LYS A 75 2.02 13.29 -3.31
N ALA A 76 1.10 12.46 -3.79
CA ALA A 76 -0.26 12.87 -4.08
C ALA A 76 -1.27 11.77 -3.79
N ILE A 77 -2.53 12.16 -3.60
CA ILE A 77 -3.66 11.24 -3.58
C ILE A 77 -4.25 11.19 -5.00
N ALA A 78 -4.57 10.00 -5.49
CA ALA A 78 -5.10 9.81 -6.83
C ALA A 78 -6.25 8.80 -6.85
N LYS A 79 -7.15 8.93 -7.82
CA LYS A 79 -8.28 8.02 -8.03
C LYS A 79 -8.15 7.26 -9.33
N VAL A 80 -8.33 5.94 -9.29
CA VAL A 80 -8.36 5.08 -10.47
C VAL A 80 -9.56 5.41 -11.35
N LEU A 81 -9.32 5.76 -12.62
CA LEU A 81 -10.37 6.05 -13.61
C LEU A 81 -10.69 4.84 -14.49
N TRP A 82 -9.65 4.12 -14.92
CA TRP A 82 -9.75 2.94 -15.78
C TRP A 82 -8.51 2.04 -15.62
N GLN A 83 -8.67 0.77 -15.96
CA GLN A 83 -7.60 -0.19 -16.14
C GLN A 83 -7.79 -0.96 -17.44
N LYS A 84 -6.70 -1.27 -18.13
CA LYS A 84 -6.66 -2.25 -19.23
C LYS A 84 -5.54 -3.25 -18.98
N HIS A 85 -5.74 -4.49 -19.38
CA HIS A 85 -4.70 -5.52 -19.31
C HIS A 85 -3.85 -5.50 -20.58
N GLU A 86 -2.54 -5.37 -20.44
CA GLU A 86 -1.58 -5.29 -21.55
C GLU A 86 -0.27 -5.93 -21.09
N ASP A 87 0.26 -6.89 -21.85
CA ASP A 87 1.54 -7.57 -21.58
C ASP A 87 1.69 -8.11 -20.15
N GLY A 88 0.63 -8.68 -19.59
CA GLY A 88 0.64 -9.27 -18.24
C GLY A 88 0.64 -8.23 -17.10
N LYS A 89 0.41 -6.95 -17.41
CA LYS A 89 0.28 -5.86 -16.44
C LYS A 89 -1.06 -5.15 -16.59
N PHE A 90 -1.45 -4.41 -15.56
CA PHE A 90 -2.64 -3.55 -15.58
C PHE A 90 -2.23 -2.10 -15.81
N ILE A 91 -2.45 -1.61 -17.03
CA ILE A 91 -2.22 -0.20 -17.34
C ILE A 91 -3.35 0.61 -16.73
N THR A 92 -2.98 1.49 -15.82
CA THR A 92 -3.88 2.16 -14.89
C THR A 92 -3.81 3.66 -15.12
N GLY A 93 -4.93 4.25 -15.54
CA GLY A 93 -5.09 5.69 -15.61
C GLY A 93 -5.67 6.24 -14.32
N VAL A 94 -5.00 7.21 -13.70
CA VAL A 94 -5.46 7.86 -12.47
C VAL A 94 -5.57 9.38 -12.65
N LYS A 95 -6.51 9.97 -11.92
CA LYS A 95 -6.62 11.42 -11.75
C LYS A 95 -6.08 11.81 -10.38
N VAL A 96 -5.20 12.81 -10.33
CA VAL A 96 -4.73 13.36 -9.05
C VAL A 96 -5.90 14.12 -8.39
N LEU A 97 -6.10 13.87 -7.10
CA LEU A 97 -7.07 14.54 -6.25
C LEU A 97 -6.35 15.68 -5.54
N THR A 98 -6.45 16.88 -6.11
CA THR A 98 -6.10 18.17 -5.49
C THR A 98 -7.28 18.73 -4.74
#